data_AF-A0A0V8RUL4-F1
#
_entry.id   AF-A0A0V8RUL4-F1
#
_cell.length_a   1.000
_cell.length_b   1.000
_cell.length_c   1.000
_cell.angle_alpha   90.00
_cell.angle_beta   90.00
_cell.angle_gamma   90.00
#
_symmetry.space_group_name_H-M   'P 1'
#
loop_
_entity.id
_entity.type
_entity.pdbx_description
1 polymer ?
#
loop_
_entity_poly.entity_id
_entity_poly.type
_entity_poly.pdbx_seq_one_letter_code
_entity_poly.pdbx_strand_id
1 'polypeptide(L)'
;MFALLFAIGLVGIKSSDYRDVSSLKNLEYKAYVTVKGRPVSLSGTYLLRVGDTLFLVKGYGSYAVASRVSGPRFGSDDSYAVFILEGQDGHTKILALYSATTFKTLYGGSPAVSSRIVVEGTYDPALEAVLLDPSTGSRVAGPYSVLLVSKIFEGCHESYKAPAGRVEG
;
A
#
# COMPACT_ATOMS: atom_id res chain seq x y z
N MET A 1 40.26 -14.61 22.97
CA MET A 1 39.19 -15.55 22.58
C MET A 1 37.86 -14.95 23.07
N PHE A 2 36.97 -14.58 22.14
CA PHE A 2 35.50 -14.45 22.21
C PHE A 2 34.83 -14.08 23.56
N ALA A 3 33.88 -13.16 23.67
CA ALA A 3 32.93 -12.66 22.69
C ALA A 3 32.42 -11.26 23.10
N LEU A 4 32.33 -10.36 22.11
CA LEU A 4 31.50 -9.15 22.22
C LEU A 4 30.05 -9.60 22.39
N LEU A 5 29.44 -9.23 23.51
CA LEU A 5 28.00 -9.30 23.69
C LEU A 5 27.35 -8.31 22.74
N PHE A 6 26.77 -8.83 21.65
CA PHE A 6 25.82 -8.12 20.81
C PHE A 6 24.61 -7.76 21.67
N ALA A 7 24.58 -6.52 22.17
CA ALA A 7 23.37 -5.90 22.69
C ALA A 7 22.45 -5.60 21.49
N ILE A 8 21.77 -6.63 20.99
CA ILE A 8 20.62 -6.44 20.11
C ILE A 8 19.54 -5.86 21.02
N GLY A 9 19.34 -4.55 20.89
CA GLY A 9 18.25 -3.84 21.56
C GLY A 9 16.92 -4.44 21.14
N LEU A 10 16.43 -5.39 21.94
CA LEU A 10 15.03 -5.75 22.04
C LEU A 10 14.29 -4.57 22.66
N VAL A 11 14.02 -3.55 21.85
CA VAL A 11 13.01 -2.56 22.21
C VAL A 11 11.68 -3.25 22.00
N GLY A 12 11.16 -3.84 23.08
CA GLY A 12 9.77 -4.29 23.14
C GLY A 12 8.87 -3.09 22.86
N ILE A 13 8.30 -3.04 21.66
CA ILE A 13 7.30 -2.04 21.28
C ILE A 13 6.01 -2.42 22.04
N LYS A 14 5.90 -1.92 23.28
CA LYS A 14 4.62 -1.74 23.93
C LYS A 14 3.78 -0.83 23.03
N SER A 15 2.58 -1.26 22.71
CA SER A 15 1.54 -0.53 21.97
C SER A 15 1.46 0.96 22.32
N SER A 16 2.04 1.83 21.48
CA SER A 16 1.84 3.29 21.51
C SER A 16 2.54 3.92 20.29
N ASP A 17 1.77 4.18 19.24
CA ASP A 17 2.12 4.90 18.00
C ASP A 17 3.00 4.17 16.96
N TYR A 18 2.32 3.52 16.00
CA TYR A 18 2.88 3.31 14.67
C TYR A 18 3.33 4.66 14.08
N ARG A 19 4.47 4.65 13.37
CA ARG A 19 4.99 5.86 12.73
C ARG A 19 3.98 6.39 11.71
N ASP A 20 3.78 7.69 11.66
CA ASP A 20 2.94 8.29 10.62
C ASP A 20 3.68 8.30 9.28
N VAL A 21 2.95 8.21 8.16
CA VAL A 21 3.52 8.35 6.81
C VAL A 21 4.32 9.66 6.68
N SER A 22 3.91 10.75 7.33
CA SER A 22 4.63 12.03 7.34
C SER A 22 6.05 11.94 7.91
N SER A 23 6.37 10.89 8.69
CA SER A 23 7.72 10.67 9.19
C SER A 23 8.70 10.15 8.12
N LEU A 24 8.18 9.59 7.02
CA LEU A 24 9.01 8.98 5.97
C LEU A 24 9.68 10.02 5.07
N LYS A 25 9.21 11.27 5.04
CA LYS A 25 9.80 12.33 4.21
C LYS A 25 11.27 12.63 4.51
N ASN A 26 11.74 12.28 5.71
CA ASN A 26 13.12 12.45 6.15
C ASN A 26 13.95 11.15 6.01
N LEU A 27 13.35 10.07 5.52
CA LEU A 27 14.00 8.77 5.41
C LEU A 27 14.53 8.59 3.99
N GLU A 28 15.81 8.88 3.80
CA GLU A 28 16.46 8.91 2.48
C GLU A 28 17.02 7.55 2.04
N TYR A 29 16.84 6.50 2.85
CA TYR A 29 17.33 5.16 2.58
C TYR A 29 16.22 4.11 2.69
N LYS A 30 16.43 2.99 2.01
CA LYS A 30 15.54 1.83 2.06
C LYS A 30 15.47 1.25 3.47
N ALA A 31 14.27 1.06 4.01
CA ALA A 31 14.10 0.53 5.36
C ALA A 31 12.83 -0.31 5.50
N TYR A 32 12.86 -1.26 6.46
CA TYR A 32 11.67 -1.96 6.90
C TYR A 32 10.93 -1.10 7.94
N VAL A 33 9.66 -0.78 7.68
CA VAL A 33 8.88 0.17 8.48
C VAL A 33 7.46 -0.33 8.70
N THR A 34 6.87 0.09 9.82
CA THR A 34 5.43 -0.02 10.09
C THR A 34 4.87 1.38 10.17
N VAL A 35 3.93 1.72 9.28
CA VAL A 35 3.38 3.07 9.17
C VAL A 35 1.86 3.10 9.19
N LYS A 36 1.31 4.18 9.76
CA LYS A 36 -0.10 4.55 9.70
C LYS A 36 -0.32 5.70 8.73
N GLY A 37 -1.42 5.64 7.98
CA GLY A 37 -1.81 6.71 7.06
C GLY A 37 -3.30 6.66 6.71
N ARG A 38 -3.80 7.75 6.13
CA ARG A 38 -5.16 7.85 5.59
C ARG A 38 -5.15 7.45 4.12
N PRO A 39 -5.98 6.47 3.70
CA PRO A 39 -6.09 6.15 2.29
C PRO A 39 -6.74 7.32 1.53
N VAL A 40 -6.11 7.71 0.43
CA VAL A 40 -6.65 8.68 -0.53
C VAL A 40 -7.57 7.96 -1.50
N SER A 41 -8.65 8.64 -1.92
CA SER A 41 -9.56 8.10 -2.92
C SER A 41 -8.85 7.88 -4.26
N LEU A 42 -8.93 6.64 -4.73
CA LEU A 42 -8.54 6.12 -6.04
C LEU A 42 -9.79 5.55 -6.70
N SER A 43 -10.52 6.41 -7.40
CA SER A 43 -11.70 6.02 -8.20
C SER A 43 -11.40 6.18 -9.68
N GLY A 44 -11.74 5.18 -10.48
CA GLY A 44 -11.54 5.24 -11.94
C GLY A 44 -10.46 4.28 -12.43
N THR A 45 -9.96 4.51 -13.65
CA THR A 45 -8.93 3.67 -14.28
C THR A 45 -7.71 4.51 -14.61
N TYR A 46 -6.53 4.02 -14.24
CA TYR A 46 -5.25 4.70 -14.43
C TYR A 46 -4.20 3.73 -14.95
N LEU A 47 -3.10 4.26 -15.48
CA LEU A 47 -1.86 3.53 -15.59
C LEU A 47 -0.96 3.90 -14.41
N LEU A 48 -0.35 2.91 -13.77
CA LEU A 48 0.65 3.12 -12.72
C LEU A 48 2.00 2.66 -13.25
N ARG A 49 2.97 3.58 -13.30
CA ARG A 49 4.35 3.24 -13.60
C ARG A 49 5.15 3.20 -12.30
N VAL A 50 5.85 2.09 -12.07
CA VAL A 50 6.78 1.89 -10.95
C VAL A 50 8.12 1.41 -11.52
N GLY A 51 9.13 2.28 -11.50
CA GLY A 51 10.34 2.06 -12.29
C GLY A 51 10.01 1.81 -13.76
N ASP A 52 10.52 0.70 -14.31
CA ASP A 52 10.28 0.28 -15.71
C ASP A 52 9.01 -0.56 -15.90
N THR A 53 8.24 -0.81 -14.83
CA THR A 53 7.04 -1.65 -14.87
C THR A 53 5.78 -0.81 -14.97
N LEU A 54 4.87 -1.20 -15.86
CA LEU A 54 3.59 -0.54 -16.06
C LEU A 54 2.45 -1.45 -15.64
N PHE A 55 1.48 -0.89 -14.93
CA PHE A 55 0.28 -1.55 -14.44
C PHE A 55 -0.97 -0.82 -14.91
N LEU A 56 -2.02 -1.58 -15.23
CA LEU A 56 -3.39 -1.06 -15.31
C LEU A 56 -4.01 -1.08 -13.92
N VAL A 57 -4.46 0.08 -13.45
CA VAL A 57 -5.05 0.27 -12.12
C VAL A 57 -6.56 0.46 -12.26
N LYS A 58 -7.34 -0.33 -11.54
CA LYS A 58 -8.78 -0.16 -11.36
C LYS A 58 -9.07 0.25 -9.92
N GLY A 59 -9.59 1.46 -9.75
CA GLY A 59 -9.88 2.09 -8.47
C GLY A 59 -11.26 1.73 -7.91
N TYR A 60 -11.33 1.52 -6.60
CA TYR A 60 -12.51 1.11 -5.85
C TYR A 60 -12.77 2.04 -4.65
N GLY A 61 -12.41 3.32 -4.76
CA GLY A 61 -12.50 4.28 -3.67
C GLY A 61 -11.21 4.26 -2.85
N SER A 62 -11.22 3.76 -1.62
CA SER A 62 -10.05 3.85 -0.72
C SER A 62 -8.88 2.93 -1.08
N TYR A 63 -9.00 2.11 -2.13
CA TYR A 63 -7.94 1.27 -2.66
C TYR A 63 -8.16 1.02 -4.15
N ALA A 64 -7.16 0.45 -4.81
CA ALA A 64 -7.25 0.01 -6.20
C ALA A 64 -6.60 -1.37 -6.39
N VAL A 65 -6.83 -2.00 -7.53
CA VAL A 65 -6.08 -3.19 -7.97
C VAL A 65 -5.27 -2.83 -9.22
N ALA A 66 -3.96 -2.99 -9.11
CA ALA A 66 -3.01 -2.87 -10.20
C ALA A 66 -2.74 -4.25 -10.80
N SER A 67 -2.79 -4.39 -12.11
CA SER A 67 -2.38 -5.59 -12.84
C SER A 67 -1.30 -5.23 -13.85
N ARG A 68 -0.18 -5.96 -13.86
CA ARG A 68 0.94 -5.66 -14.77
C ARG A 68 0.47 -5.78 -16.22
N VAL A 69 0.85 -4.80 -17.04
CA VAL A 69 0.56 -4.78 -18.48
C VAL A 69 1.84 -4.82 -19.32
N SER A 70 2.95 -4.26 -18.82
CA SER A 70 4.24 -4.31 -19.50
C SER A 70 5.40 -4.08 -18.52
N GLY A 71 6.63 -4.32 -19.00
CA GLY A 71 7.84 -4.19 -18.21
C GLY A 71 8.20 -5.44 -17.40
N PRO A 72 9.32 -5.42 -16.67
CA PRO A 72 9.77 -6.56 -15.88
C PRO A 72 8.79 -6.88 -14.75
N ARG A 73 8.94 -8.05 -14.13
CA ARG A 73 8.20 -8.34 -12.91
C ARG A 73 8.72 -7.42 -11.81
N PHE A 74 7.80 -6.68 -11.18
CA PHE A 74 8.11 -5.86 -10.02
C PHE A 74 7.75 -6.65 -8.77
N GLY A 75 8.67 -6.78 -7.82
CA GLY A 75 8.45 -7.57 -6.61
C GLY A 75 8.19 -9.05 -6.90
N SER A 76 7.26 -9.66 -6.15
CA SER A 76 6.95 -11.10 -6.22
C SER A 76 5.57 -11.41 -6.82
N ASP A 77 4.79 -10.43 -7.25
CA ASP A 77 3.44 -10.62 -7.79
C ASP A 77 3.28 -9.88 -9.13
N ASP A 78 2.32 -10.32 -9.94
CA ASP A 78 1.90 -9.63 -11.17
C ASP A 78 0.71 -8.69 -10.93
N SER A 79 0.07 -8.79 -9.77
CA SER A 79 -1.02 -7.90 -9.37
C SER A 79 -0.91 -7.48 -7.90
N TYR A 80 -1.27 -6.23 -7.64
CA TYR A 80 -1.17 -5.60 -6.33
C TYR A 80 -2.47 -4.88 -5.95
N ALA A 81 -2.89 -5.04 -4.70
CA ALA A 81 -3.73 -4.06 -4.03
C ALA A 81 -2.89 -2.81 -3.77
N VAL A 82 -3.41 -1.66 -4.20
CA VAL A 82 -2.73 -0.36 -4.15
C VAL A 82 -3.46 0.56 -3.20
N PHE A 83 -2.69 1.21 -2.33
CA PHE A 83 -3.16 2.32 -1.51
C PHE A 83 -2.24 3.51 -1.73
N ILE A 84 -2.82 4.70 -1.91
CA ILE A 84 -2.07 5.94 -1.66
C ILE A 84 -2.35 6.32 -0.22
N LEU A 85 -1.35 6.25 0.63
CA LEU A 85 -1.46 6.60 2.04
C LEU A 85 -0.93 8.01 2.24
N GLU A 86 -1.78 8.88 2.77
CA GLU A 86 -1.45 10.25 3.16
C GLU A 86 -1.15 10.31 4.65
N GLY A 87 -0.05 11.00 5.01
CA GLY A 87 0.30 11.26 6.39
C GLY A 87 -0.53 12.38 7.02
N GLN A 88 -0.39 12.58 8.33
CA GLN A 88 -1.11 13.60 9.07
C GLN A 88 -0.76 15.04 8.65
N ASP A 89 0.41 15.26 8.05
CA ASP A 89 0.77 16.56 7.48
C ASP A 89 0.00 16.90 6.20
N GLY A 90 -0.80 15.99 5.64
CA GLY A 90 -1.63 16.21 4.45
C GLY A 90 -0.86 16.33 3.14
N HIS A 91 0.48 16.33 3.21
CA HIS A 91 1.36 16.56 2.07
C HIS A 91 2.15 15.31 1.71
N THR A 92 2.62 14.57 2.72
CA THR A 92 3.41 13.35 2.50
C THR A 92 2.49 12.23 2.06
N LYS A 93 2.75 11.68 0.87
CA LYS A 93 2.01 10.56 0.28
C LYS A 93 2.97 9.48 -0.17
N ILE A 94 2.63 8.24 0.14
CA ILE A 94 3.35 7.06 -0.36
C ILE A 94 2.40 6.14 -1.12
N LEU A 95 2.96 5.37 -2.04
CA LEU A 95 2.24 4.32 -2.74
C LEU A 95 2.57 2.97 -2.08
N ALA A 96 1.60 2.39 -1.38
CA ALA A 96 1.71 1.10 -0.72
C ALA A 96 1.16 0.00 -1.65
N LEU A 97 1.98 -1.03 -1.89
CA LEU A 97 1.69 -2.15 -2.78
C LEU A 97 1.65 -3.44 -1.98
N TYR A 98 0.51 -4.11 -1.95
CA TYR A 98 0.32 -5.39 -1.30
C TYR A 98 -0.11 -6.45 -2.30
N SER A 99 0.35 -7.70 -2.19
CA SER A 99 -0.04 -8.77 -3.12
C SER A 99 -1.56 -8.84 -3.26
N ALA A 100 -2.09 -8.71 -4.47
CA ALA A 100 -3.54 -8.74 -4.71
C ALA A 100 -4.14 -10.09 -4.32
N THR A 101 -3.39 -11.17 -4.57
CA THR A 101 -3.78 -12.53 -4.17
C THR A 101 -3.92 -12.64 -2.66
N THR A 102 -2.90 -12.20 -1.92
CA THR A 102 -2.91 -12.25 -0.45
C THR A 102 -4.02 -11.35 0.12
N PHE A 103 -4.17 -10.15 -0.41
CA PHE A 103 -5.22 -9.22 -0.02
C PHE A 103 -6.63 -9.81 -0.20
N LYS A 104 -6.90 -10.42 -1.36
CA LYS A 104 -8.18 -11.06 -1.64
C LYS A 104 -8.46 -12.27 -0.74
N THR A 105 -7.44 -13.05 -0.41
CA THR A 105 -7.59 -14.20 0.49
C THR A 105 -7.91 -13.76 1.92
N LEU A 106 -7.32 -12.66 2.40
CA LEU A 106 -7.51 -12.20 3.77
C LEU A 106 -8.75 -11.33 3.97
N TYR A 107 -9.14 -10.55 2.96
CA TYR A 107 -10.20 -9.53 3.10
C TYR A 107 -11.31 -9.64 2.04
N GLY A 108 -11.30 -10.70 1.25
CA GLY A 108 -12.32 -10.97 0.24
C GLY A 108 -12.17 -10.14 -1.04
N GLY A 109 -13.13 -10.29 -1.95
CA GLY A 109 -13.09 -9.64 -3.27
C GLY A 109 -13.47 -8.15 -3.30
N SER A 110 -14.04 -7.62 -2.21
CA SER A 110 -14.44 -6.22 -2.11
C SER A 110 -14.34 -5.71 -0.66
N PRO A 111 -13.13 -5.65 -0.08
CA PRO A 111 -12.96 -5.31 1.33
C PRO A 111 -13.48 -3.93 1.70
N ALA A 112 -13.95 -3.82 2.93
CA ALA A 112 -14.21 -2.53 3.56
C ALA A 112 -12.88 -1.96 4.04
N VAL A 113 -12.60 -0.71 3.66
CA VAL A 113 -11.36 -0.01 4.01
C VAL A 113 -11.70 1.19 4.89
N SER A 114 -11.07 1.26 6.07
CA SER A 114 -11.28 2.35 7.03
C SER A 114 -10.53 3.62 6.63
N SER A 115 -10.88 4.75 7.27
CA SER A 115 -10.19 6.03 7.09
C SER A 115 -8.75 6.06 7.62
N ARG A 116 -8.30 4.99 8.26
CA ARG A 116 -6.94 4.79 8.76
C ARG A 116 -6.51 3.36 8.46
N ILE A 117 -5.34 3.21 7.85
CA ILE A 117 -4.71 1.92 7.58
C ILE A 117 -3.35 1.89 8.26
N VAL A 118 -2.98 0.73 8.82
CA VAL A 118 -1.64 0.47 9.34
C VAL A 118 -1.03 -0.66 8.53
N VAL A 119 0.11 -0.38 7.89
CA VAL A 119 0.83 -1.34 7.05
C VAL A 119 2.26 -1.49 7.52
N GLU A 120 2.82 -2.67 7.28
CA GLU A 120 4.21 -2.99 7.45
C GLU A 120 4.80 -3.41 6.12
N GLY A 121 6.04 -3.02 5.86
CA GLY A 121 6.71 -3.37 4.63
C GLY A 121 8.08 -2.74 4.46
N THR A 122 8.61 -2.91 3.25
CA THR A 122 9.88 -2.30 2.86
C THR A 122 9.61 -1.00 2.10
N TYR A 123 9.97 0.12 2.71
CA TYR A 123 9.95 1.44 2.09
C TYR A 123 11.22 1.65 1.26
N ASP A 124 11.06 2.15 0.04
CA ASP A 124 12.16 2.46 -0.88
C ASP A 124 11.99 3.88 -1.45
N PRO A 125 12.71 4.88 -0.92
CA PRO A 125 12.57 6.27 -1.35
C PRO A 125 13.15 6.52 -2.75
N ALA A 126 14.06 5.66 -3.23
CA ALA A 126 14.67 5.78 -4.55
C ALA A 126 13.76 5.27 -5.67
N LEU A 127 12.71 4.53 -5.32
CA LEU A 127 11.74 4.01 -6.27
C LEU A 127 10.53 4.93 -6.34
N GLU A 128 10.36 5.58 -7.49
CA GLU A 128 9.23 6.45 -7.75
C GLU A 128 8.11 5.75 -8.49
N ALA A 129 6.89 6.07 -8.08
CA ALA A 129 5.65 5.66 -8.71
C ALA A 129 4.86 6.87 -9.21
N VAL A 130 4.35 6.80 -10.44
CA VAL A 130 3.50 7.85 -11.03
C VAL A 130 2.20 7.27 -11.57
N LEU A 131 1.11 8.00 -11.38
CA LEU A 131 -0.17 7.70 -12.01
C LEU A 131 -0.30 8.51 -13.31
N LEU A 132 -0.66 7.82 -14.38
CA LEU A 132 -0.84 8.36 -15.71
C LEU A 132 -2.29 8.16 -16.18
N ASP A 133 -2.75 9.09 -16.99
CA ASP A 133 -4.01 8.98 -17.72
C ASP A 133 -3.86 7.91 -18.82
N PRO A 134 -4.74 6.89 -18.87
CA PRO A 134 -4.60 5.80 -19.85
C PRO A 134 -4.75 6.23 -21.31
N SER A 135 -5.45 7.33 -21.57
CA SER A 135 -5.77 7.80 -22.93
C SER A 135 -4.66 8.66 -23.51
N THR A 136 -4.06 9.49 -22.66
CA THR A 136 -3.05 10.48 -23.07
C THR A 136 -1.62 10.11 -22.66
N GLY A 137 -1.46 9.18 -21.71
CA GLY A 137 -0.18 8.86 -21.08
C GLY A 137 0.38 9.98 -20.18
N SER A 138 -0.36 11.07 -19.99
CA SER A 138 0.08 12.22 -19.19
C SER A 138 0.01 11.93 -17.70
N ARG A 139 0.93 12.51 -16.92
CA ARG A 139 0.95 12.34 -15.46
C ARG A 139 -0.25 13.03 -14.81
N VAL A 140 -1.02 12.26 -14.05
CA VAL A 140 -2.17 12.73 -13.25
C VAL A 140 -1.76 12.97 -11.80
N ALA A 141 -0.87 12.12 -11.26
CA ALA A 141 -0.42 12.24 -9.87
C ALA A 141 0.96 11.59 -9.63
N GLY A 142 1.59 11.93 -8.50
CA GLY A 142 2.95 11.52 -8.14
C GLY A 142 4.03 12.53 -8.57
N PRO A 143 5.32 12.22 -8.33
CA PRO A 143 5.85 10.93 -7.89
C PRO A 143 5.51 10.60 -6.43
N TYR A 144 5.36 9.31 -6.16
CA TYR A 144 5.22 8.75 -4.81
C TYR A 144 6.38 7.80 -4.56
N SER A 145 7.01 7.88 -3.38
CA SER A 145 7.87 6.81 -2.91
C SER A 145 7.05 5.53 -2.68
N VAL A 146 7.69 4.38 -2.87
CA VAL A 146 7.01 3.09 -2.82
C VAL A 146 7.25 2.38 -1.49
N LEU A 147 6.19 1.77 -0.96
CA LEU A 147 6.25 0.82 0.15
C LEU A 147 5.71 -0.53 -0.31
N LEU A 148 6.57 -1.53 -0.36
CA LEU A 148 6.17 -2.92 -0.60
C LEU A 148 5.66 -3.53 0.70
N VAL A 149 4.35 -3.69 0.80
CA VAL A 149 3.65 -4.16 2.00
C VAL A 149 3.89 -5.66 2.16
N SER A 150 4.31 -6.06 3.37
CA SER A 150 4.35 -7.46 3.81
C SER A 150 3.10 -7.82 4.62
N LYS A 151 2.55 -6.86 5.36
CA LYS A 151 1.40 -7.09 6.25
C LYS A 151 0.55 -5.84 6.44
N ILE A 152 -0.77 -6.03 6.53
CA ILE A 152 -1.72 -5.00 6.97
C ILE A 152 -2.16 -5.37 8.38
N PHE A 153 -1.94 -4.47 9.34
CA PHE A 153 -2.33 -4.66 10.73
C PHE A 153 -3.75 -4.18 11.00
N GLU A 154 -4.15 -3.06 10.40
CA GLU A 154 -5.40 -2.38 10.71
C GLU A 154 -5.98 -1.70 9.46
N GLY A 155 -7.31 -1.53 9.42
CA GLY A 155 -8.01 -0.71 8.42
C GLY A 155 -8.55 -1.44 7.20
N CYS A 156 -8.41 -2.77 7.13
CA CYS A 156 -9.03 -3.61 6.09
C CYS A 156 -9.78 -4.76 6.75
N HIS A 157 -11.03 -4.97 6.32
CA HIS A 157 -11.90 -6.03 6.81
C HIS A 157 -12.69 -6.62 5.63
N GLU A 158 -13.08 -7.89 5.71
CA GLU A 158 -14.06 -8.43 4.77
C GLU A 158 -15.33 -7.57 4.83
N SER A 159 -15.83 -7.15 3.66
CA SER A 159 -17.16 -6.56 3.60
C SER A 159 -18.19 -7.63 3.91
N TYR A 160 -19.15 -7.29 4.78
CA TYR A 160 -20.27 -8.18 5.09
C TYR A 160 -21.01 -8.50 3.79
N LYS A 161 -20.89 -9.75 3.31
CA LYS A 161 -21.81 -10.26 2.30
C LYS A 161 -23.13 -10.45 3.00
N ALA A 162 -24.12 -9.60 2.72
CA ALA A 162 -25.49 -9.87 3.13
C ALA A 162 -25.83 -11.32 2.72
N PRO A 163 -26.39 -12.15 3.62
CA PRO A 163 -26.79 -13.49 3.24
C PRO A 163 -27.74 -13.39 2.06
N ALA A 164 -27.44 -14.11 0.99
CA ALA A 164 -28.33 -14.22 -0.15
C ALA A 164 -29.59 -14.95 0.33
N GLY A 165 -30.66 -14.19 0.58
CA GLY A 165 -31.98 -14.73 0.80
C GLY A 165 -32.66 -14.26 2.08
N ARG A 166 -33.60 -13.33 1.91
CA ARG A 166 -34.94 -13.51 2.46
C ARG A 166 -35.93 -13.11 1.37
N VAL A 167 -36.28 -14.09 0.54
CA VAL A 167 -37.57 -14.08 -0.16
C VAL A 167 -38.52 -14.79 0.80
N GLU A 168 -39.24 -14.02 1.59
CA GLU A 168 -40.44 -14.41 2.30
C GLU A 168 -41.37 -13.21 2.10
N GLY A 169 -42.59 -13.29 1.59
CA GLY A 169 -43.49 -14.35 1.16
C GLY A 169 -44.80 -13.64 0.87
#